data_AF-A0A9N9BFE3-F1
#
_entry.id   AF-A0A9N9BFE3-F1
#
_cell.length_a   1.000
_cell.length_b   1.000
_cell.length_c   1.000
_cell.angle_alpha   90.00
_cell.angle_beta   90.00
_cell.angle_gamma   90.00
#
_symmetry.space_group_name_H-M   'P 1'
#
loop_
_entity.id
_entity.type
_entity.pdbx_description
1 polymer ?
#
loop_
_entity_poly.entity_id
_entity_poly.type
_entity_poly.pdbx_seq_one_letter_code
_entity_poly.pdbx_strand_id
1 'polypeptide(L)'
;MSYYCFETTTQIKIKKHTTLPLPELITPSVNVRTVKNPRPQNSFVIYRRNVQAEIAKDKGSSAAGRLDYVSKHASKKWKSESQEVKDLFGFLASCAKKVHDYMYPGYVYQPKRQATTNEPMIMVHEPGELLL
;
A
#
# COMPACT_ATOMS: atom_id res chain seq x y z
N MET A 1 -29.98 10.31 5.79
CA MET A 1 -28.57 9.86 5.78
C MET A 1 -28.23 9.39 4.37
N SER A 2 -27.52 10.21 3.60
CA SER A 2 -27.19 9.89 2.20
C SER A 2 -26.15 8.78 2.17
N TYR A 3 -26.60 7.55 1.95
CA TYR A 3 -25.70 6.45 1.61
C TYR A 3 -24.99 6.86 0.33
N TYR A 4 -23.66 6.85 0.35
CA TYR A 4 -22.83 7.10 -0.82
C TYR A 4 -23.44 6.44 -2.05
N CYS A 5 -23.77 7.25 -3.07
CA CYS A 5 -24.42 6.85 -4.31
C CYS A 5 -23.45 6.04 -5.18
N PHE A 6 -23.07 4.84 -4.72
CA PHE A 6 -22.42 3.85 -5.56
C PHE A 6 -23.52 3.06 -6.25
N GLU A 7 -23.40 2.89 -7.56
CA GLU A 7 -24.23 1.93 -8.29
C GLU A 7 -24.23 0.58 -7.55
N THR A 8 -25.38 -0.08 -7.51
CA THR A 8 -25.57 -1.34 -6.79
C THR A 8 -24.52 -2.39 -7.18
N THR A 9 -24.15 -2.41 -8.46
CA THR A 9 -23.08 -3.23 -9.04
C THR A 9 -21.72 -2.99 -8.37
N THR A 10 -21.36 -1.73 -8.12
CA THR A 10 -20.09 -1.35 -7.48
C THR A 10 -20.06 -1.79 -6.02
N GLN A 11 -21.17 -1.60 -5.29
CA GLN A 11 -21.26 -2.06 -3.90
C GLN A 11 -21.14 -3.58 -3.79
N ILE A 12 -21.78 -4.31 -4.70
CA ILE A 12 -21.68 -5.77 -4.77
C ILE A 12 -20.23 -6.19 -5.03
N LYS A 13 -19.54 -5.56 -5.98
CA LYS A 13 -18.13 -5.84 -6.29
C LYS A 13 -17.23 -5.58 -5.08
N ILE A 14 -17.41 -4.45 -4.39
CA ILE A 14 -16.65 -4.14 -3.17
C ILE A 14 -16.86 -5.25 -2.13
N LYS A 15 -18.11 -5.55 -1.77
CA LYS A 15 -18.42 -6.58 -0.77
C LYS A 15 -17.90 -7.97 -1.15
N LYS A 16 -17.86 -8.29 -2.44
CA LYS A 16 -17.36 -9.57 -2.95
C LYS A 16 -15.83 -9.68 -2.85
N HIS A 17 -15.11 -8.58 -3.05
CA HIS A 17 -13.66 -8.59 -3.21
C HIS A 17 -12.89 -7.92 -2.06
N THR A 18 -13.57 -7.48 -1.01
CA THR A 18 -12.93 -6.89 0.18
C THR A 18 -13.41 -7.54 1.48
N THR A 19 -12.47 -7.74 2.40
CA THR A 19 -12.71 -8.13 3.79
C THR A 19 -12.93 -6.91 4.67
N LEU A 20 -12.25 -5.79 4.38
CA LEU A 20 -12.43 -4.54 5.11
C LEU A 20 -13.62 -3.73 4.54
N PRO A 21 -14.34 -2.97 5.39
CA PRO A 21 -15.39 -2.09 4.94
C PRO A 21 -14.82 -0.91 4.14
N LEU A 22 -15.62 -0.38 3.22
CA LEU A 22 -15.19 0.69 2.31
C LEU A 22 -14.56 1.90 3.02
N PRO A 23 -15.15 2.46 4.11
CA PRO A 23 -14.55 3.60 4.78
C PRO A 23 -13.11 3.32 5.22
N GLU A 24 -12.85 2.14 5.77
CA GLU A 24 -11.52 1.78 6.26
C GLU A 24 -10.47 1.68 5.14
N LEU A 25 -10.90 1.27 3.95
CA LEU A 25 -10.04 1.17 2.77
C LEU A 25 -9.67 2.53 2.18
N ILE A 26 -10.59 3.50 2.21
CA ILE A 26 -10.38 4.81 1.56
C ILE A 26 -9.90 5.90 2.52
N THR A 27 -10.13 5.76 3.83
CA THR A 27 -9.62 6.73 4.82
C THR A 27 -8.09 6.65 4.92
N PRO A 28 -7.38 7.80 4.96
CA PRO A 28 -5.93 7.85 5.12
C PRO A 28 -5.43 7.04 6.32
N SER A 29 -4.38 6.25 6.12
CA SER A 29 -3.72 5.52 7.20
C SER A 29 -2.76 6.45 7.93
N VAL A 30 -3.19 6.96 9.09
CA VAL A 30 -2.40 7.86 9.93
C VAL A 30 -1.44 7.05 10.79
N ASN A 31 -0.14 7.38 10.72
CA ASN A 31 0.84 6.85 11.66
C ASN A 31 0.92 7.79 12.87
N VAL A 32 0.33 7.36 13.99
CA VAL A 32 0.31 8.13 15.25
C VAL A 32 1.70 8.44 15.82
N ARG A 33 2.74 7.71 15.41
CA ARG A 33 4.13 7.95 15.85
C ARG A 33 4.79 9.11 15.09
N THR A 34 4.17 9.61 14.02
CA THR A 34 4.73 10.68 13.20
C THR A 34 3.75 11.84 13.10
N VAL A 35 4.23 13.07 13.29
CA VAL A 35 3.41 14.30 13.17
C VAL A 35 3.08 14.63 11.69
N LYS A 36 3.64 13.90 10.72
CA LYS A 36 3.48 14.19 9.30
C LYS A 36 2.17 13.59 8.74
N ASN A 37 1.43 14.42 8.01
CA ASN A 37 0.25 13.97 7.26
C ASN A 37 0.59 12.80 6.33
N PRO A 38 -0.23 11.73 6.31
CA PRO A 38 0.03 10.56 5.48
C PRO A 38 -0.08 10.90 3.99
N ARG A 39 0.53 10.05 3.16
CA ARG A 39 0.35 10.10 1.71
C ARG A 39 -1.04 9.56 1.35
N PRO A 40 -1.65 9.98 0.23
CA PRO A 40 -2.80 9.28 -0.32
C PRO A 40 -2.42 7.82 -0.63
N GLN A 41 -3.32 6.88 -0.35
CA GLN A 41 -3.09 5.45 -0.54
C GLN A 41 -3.30 5.08 -2.01
N ASN A 42 -2.32 4.38 -2.61
CA ASN A 42 -2.48 3.81 -3.95
C ASN A 42 -3.22 2.46 -3.90
N SER A 43 -3.58 1.93 -5.07
CA SER A 43 -4.36 0.70 -5.21
C SER A 43 -3.71 -0.49 -4.50
N PHE A 44 -2.39 -0.67 -4.64
CA PHE A 44 -1.67 -1.77 -4.00
C PHE A 44 -1.61 -1.64 -2.47
N VAL A 45 -1.48 -0.42 -1.93
CA VAL A 45 -1.49 -0.20 -0.47
C VAL A 45 -2.84 -0.59 0.12
N ILE A 46 -3.93 -0.20 -0.55
CA ILE A 46 -5.30 -0.57 -0.16
C ILE A 46 -5.48 -2.10 -0.26
N TYR A 47 -5.03 -2.71 -1.36
CA TYR A 47 -5.07 -4.16 -1.54
C TYR A 47 -4.30 -4.92 -0.46
N ARG A 48 -3.09 -4.48 -0.12
CA ARG A 48 -2.28 -5.11 0.93
C ARG A 48 -2.96 -5.04 2.29
N ARG A 49 -3.64 -3.92 2.62
CA ARG A 49 -4.43 -3.82 3.87
C ARG A 49 -5.60 -4.79 3.87
N ASN A 50 -6.27 -4.95 2.74
CA ASN A 50 -7.32 -5.96 2.59
C ASN A 50 -6.79 -7.38 2.81
N VAL A 51 -5.66 -7.73 2.18
CA VAL A 51 -4.98 -9.02 2.36
C VAL A 51 -4.49 -9.22 3.80
N GLN A 52 -4.05 -8.15 4.47
CA GLN A 52 -3.69 -8.21 5.89
C GLN A 52 -4.88 -8.61 6.76
N ALA A 53 -6.07 -8.08 6.46
CA ALA A 53 -7.31 -8.45 7.14
C ALA A 53 -7.74 -9.89 6.84
N GLU A 54 -7.59 -10.36 5.59
CA GLU A 54 -7.78 -11.78 5.24
C GLU A 54 -6.86 -12.69 6.08
N ILE A 55 -5.56 -12.36 6.15
CA ILE A 55 -4.60 -13.10 6.97
C ILE A 55 -4.96 -13.06 8.45
N ALA A 56 -5.44 -11.92 8.97
CA ALA A 56 -5.86 -11.80 10.36
C ALA A 56 -7.04 -12.71 10.66
N LYS A 57 -8.01 -12.81 9.74
CA LYS A 57 -9.17 -13.69 9.86
C LYS A 57 -8.79 -15.17 9.80
N ASP A 58 -7.89 -15.53 8.89
CA ASP A 58 -7.56 -16.94 8.63
C ASP A 58 -6.48 -17.50 9.55
N LYS A 59 -5.51 -16.66 9.95
CA LYS A 59 -4.28 -17.07 10.67
C LYS A 59 -4.04 -16.31 11.97
N GLY A 60 -4.91 -15.37 12.32
CA GLY A 60 -4.82 -14.57 13.53
C GLY A 60 -3.93 -13.32 13.43
N SER A 61 -4.08 -12.43 14.41
CA SER A 61 -3.43 -11.12 14.46
C SER A 61 -1.90 -11.19 14.47
N SER A 62 -1.31 -12.23 15.06
CA SER A 62 0.15 -12.42 15.09
C SER A 62 0.74 -12.59 13.69
N ALA A 63 0.06 -13.32 12.79
CA ALA A 63 0.49 -13.47 11.40
C ALA A 63 0.29 -12.17 10.62
N ALA A 64 -0.84 -11.48 10.84
CA ALA A 64 -1.14 -10.20 10.20
C ALA A 64 -0.21 -9.06 10.65
N GLY A 65 0.37 -9.14 11.85
CA GLY A 65 1.34 -8.17 12.35
C GLY A 65 2.71 -8.23 11.65
N ARG A 66 3.02 -9.34 10.96
CA ARG A 66 4.28 -9.54 10.24
C ARG A 66 4.23 -8.85 8.88
N LEU A 67 4.54 -7.55 8.85
CA LEU A 67 4.39 -6.71 7.65
C LEU A 67 5.24 -7.17 6.45
N ASP A 68 6.38 -7.81 6.69
CA ASP A 68 7.23 -8.40 5.65
C ASP A 68 6.53 -9.58 4.97
N TYR A 69 5.93 -10.48 5.76
CA TYR A 69 5.14 -11.61 5.31
C TYR A 69 3.91 -11.16 4.53
N VAL A 70 3.14 -10.22 5.09
CA VAL A 70 1.95 -9.66 4.46
C VAL A 70 2.29 -8.99 3.13
N SER A 71 3.36 -8.20 3.08
CA SER A 71 3.80 -7.53 1.85
C SER A 71 4.21 -8.54 0.78
N LYS A 72 5.00 -9.56 1.13
CA LYS A 72 5.39 -10.65 0.20
C LYS A 72 4.16 -11.39 -0.33
N HIS A 73 3.23 -11.75 0.55
CA HIS A 73 2.01 -12.47 0.18
C HIS A 73 1.12 -11.63 -0.74
N ALA A 74 0.86 -10.37 -0.38
CA ALA A 74 0.05 -9.45 -1.18
C ALA A 74 0.67 -9.19 -2.55
N SER A 75 1.99 -9.00 -2.64
CA SER A 75 2.67 -8.81 -3.93
C SER A 75 2.53 -10.04 -4.84
N LYS A 76 2.61 -11.26 -4.31
CA LYS A 76 2.39 -12.49 -5.09
C LYS A 76 0.93 -12.57 -5.57
N LYS A 77 -0.02 -12.38 -4.65
CA LYS A 77 -1.47 -12.45 -4.94
C LYS A 77 -1.90 -11.40 -5.97
N TRP A 78 -1.41 -10.17 -5.85
CA TRP A 78 -1.70 -9.06 -6.76
C TRP A 78 -1.30 -9.36 -8.22
N LYS A 79 -0.16 -10.04 -8.43
CA LYS A 79 0.29 -10.39 -9.79
C LYS A 79 -0.69 -11.33 -10.47
N SER A 80 -1.20 -12.33 -9.75
CA SER A 80 -2.17 -13.32 -10.22
C SER A 80 -3.63 -12.84 -10.20
N GLU A 81 -3.88 -11.66 -9.64
CA GLU A 81 -5.23 -11.13 -9.45
C GLU A 81 -5.89 -10.76 -10.80
N SER A 82 -7.22 -10.93 -10.88
CA SER A 82 -7.98 -10.62 -12.09
C SER A 82 -7.97 -9.12 -12.41
N GLN A 83 -8.26 -8.78 -13.67
CA GLN A 83 -8.37 -7.38 -14.07
C GLN A 83 -9.51 -6.67 -13.33
N GLU A 84 -10.65 -7.35 -13.11
CA GLU A 84 -11.79 -6.81 -12.36
C GLU A 84 -11.38 -6.32 -10.96
N VAL A 85 -10.57 -7.11 -10.24
CA VAL A 85 -10.12 -6.73 -8.90
C VAL A 85 -9.08 -5.62 -8.98
N LYS A 86 -8.15 -5.67 -9.93
CA LYS A 86 -7.18 -4.58 -10.14
C LYS A 86 -7.88 -3.24 -10.42
N ASP A 87 -8.92 -3.26 -11.26
CA ASP A 87 -9.76 -2.10 -11.58
C ASP A 87 -10.52 -1.61 -10.35
N LEU A 88 -11.11 -2.53 -9.57
CA LEU A 88 -11.77 -2.19 -8.32
C LEU A 88 -10.82 -1.47 -7.35
N PHE A 89 -9.62 -2.00 -7.12
CA PHE A 89 -8.65 -1.35 -6.24
C PHE A 89 -8.08 -0.05 -6.83
N GLY A 90 -8.06 0.10 -8.15
CA GLY A 90 -7.79 1.37 -8.85
C GLY A 90 -8.87 2.43 -8.59
N PHE A 91 -10.14 2.02 -8.66
CA PHE A 91 -11.27 2.87 -8.29
C PHE A 91 -11.21 3.29 -6.82
N LEU A 92 -10.95 2.34 -5.90
CA LEU A 92 -10.79 2.63 -4.47
C LEU A 92 -9.64 3.61 -4.20
N ALA A 93 -8.53 3.50 -4.92
CA ALA A 93 -7.42 4.46 -4.79
C ALA A 93 -7.83 5.87 -5.25
N SER A 94 -8.64 5.97 -6.30
CA SER A 94 -9.20 7.25 -6.76
C SER A 94 -10.13 7.86 -5.71
N CYS A 95 -10.98 7.04 -5.07
CA CYS A 95 -11.79 7.47 -3.93
C CYS A 95 -10.94 7.90 -2.74
N ALA A 96 -9.91 7.13 -2.39
CA ALA A 96 -8.99 7.44 -1.29
C ALA A 96 -8.24 8.76 -1.53
N LYS A 97 -7.86 9.05 -2.78
CA LYS A 97 -7.28 10.34 -3.14
C LYS A 97 -8.27 11.49 -2.90
N LYS A 98 -9.52 11.36 -3.35
CA LYS A 98 -10.55 12.40 -3.12
C LYS A 98 -10.80 12.66 -1.62
N VAL A 99 -10.87 11.58 -0.83
CA VAL A 99 -11.00 11.67 0.64
C VAL A 99 -9.76 12.35 1.25
N HIS A 100 -8.57 11.98 0.80
CA HIS A 100 -7.31 12.59 1.24
C HIS A 100 -7.23 14.08 0.91
N ASP A 101 -7.56 14.46 -0.33
CA ASP A 101 -7.56 15.87 -0.78
C ASP A 101 -8.53 16.72 0.07
N TYR A 102 -9.68 16.16 0.45
CA TYR A 102 -10.65 16.80 1.35
C TYR A 102 -10.13 16.93 2.80
N MET A 103 -9.49 15.88 3.33
CA MET A 103 -8.98 15.87 4.71
C MET A 103 -7.70 16.69 4.89
N TYR A 104 -6.88 16.81 3.84
CA TYR A 104 -5.59 17.49 3.87
C TYR A 104 -5.48 18.50 2.72
N PRO A 105 -6.30 19.56 2.72
CA PRO A 105 -6.23 20.59 1.69
C PRO A 105 -4.83 21.20 1.64
N GLY A 106 -4.31 21.42 0.43
CA GLY A 106 -2.96 21.97 0.22
C GLY A 106 -1.82 20.99 0.50
N TYR A 107 -2.09 19.69 0.69
CA TYR A 107 -1.04 18.69 0.85
C TYR A 107 -0.11 18.65 -0.38
N VAL A 108 1.20 18.72 -0.12
CA VAL A 108 2.24 18.53 -1.12
C VAL A 108 3.19 17.42 -0.67
N TYR A 109 3.46 16.47 -1.56
CA TYR A 109 4.40 15.40 -1.28
C TYR A 109 5.85 15.93 -1.27
N GLN A 110 6.45 15.94 -0.08
CA GLN A 110 7.85 16.33 0.13
C GLN A 110 8.65 15.13 0.67
N PRO A 111 9.34 14.34 -0.19
CA PRO A 111 10.24 13.29 0.27
C PRO A 111 11.44 13.88 1.01
N LYS A 112 11.85 13.24 2.11
CA LYS A 112 13.17 13.52 2.69
C LYS A 112 14.22 12.95 1.74
N ARG A 113 15.11 13.79 1.22
CA ARG A 113 16.31 13.31 0.53
C ARG A 113 17.22 12.69 1.58
N GLN A 114 17.49 11.40 1.46
CA GLN A 114 18.62 10.82 2.21
C GLN A 114 19.89 11.34 1.52
N ALA A 115 20.87 11.78 2.30
CA ALA A 115 22.18 12.10 1.75
C ALA A 115 22.76 10.80 1.18
N THR A 116 22.82 10.69 -0.14
CA THR A 116 23.65 9.67 -0.79
C THR A 116 25.08 10.11 -0.54
N THR A 117 25.76 9.48 0.42
CA THR A 117 27.22 9.55 0.46
C THR A 117 27.69 8.90 -0.84
N ASN A 118 28.00 9.71 -1.85
CA ASN A 118 28.70 9.30 -3.06
C ASN A 118 30.17 9.02 -2.70
N GLU A 119 30.43 8.14 -1.73
CA GLU A 119 31.76 7.56 -1.62
C GLU A 119 31.88 6.55 -2.75
N PRO A 120 32.82 6.73 -3.69
CA PRO A 120 33.05 5.75 -4.72
C PRO A 120 33.47 4.44 -4.02
N MET A 121 32.77 3.34 -4.31
CA MET A 121 33.28 2.01 -3.97
C MET A 121 34.63 1.85 -4.69
N ILE A 122 35.71 2.01 -3.93
CA ILE A 122 37.06 1.76 -4.43
C ILE A 122 37.15 0.25 -4.63
N MET A 123 37.05 -0.19 -5.88
CA MET A 123 37.36 -1.58 -6.25
C MET A 123 38.87 -1.75 -6.05
N VAL A 124 39.26 -2.28 -4.90
CA VAL A 124 40.66 -2.66 -4.64
C VAL A 124 40.94 -3.84 -5.54
N HIS A 125 41.65 -3.62 -6.65
CA HIS A 125 42.29 -4.71 -7.37
C HIS A 125 43.47 -5.19 -6.52
N GLU A 126 43.40 -6.44 -6.06
CA GLU A 126 44.53 -7.19 -5.48
C GLU A 126 45.70 -7.21 -6.47
N PRO A 127 46.89 -6.68 -6.14
CA PRO A 127 48.07 -6.83 -6.96
C PRO A 127 48.77 -8.14 -6.58
N GLY A 128 48.56 -9.20 -7.36
CA GLY A 128 49.21 -10.47 -7.03
C GLY A 128 48.98 -11.58 -8.03
N GLU A 129 49.52 -11.46 -9.24
CA GLU A 129 50.02 -12.63 -9.97
C GLU A 129 51.15 -12.21 -10.93
N LEU A 130 52.37 -12.18 -10.39
CA LEU A 130 53.56 -12.49 -11.18
C LEU A 130 53.68 -14.01 -11.16
N LEU A 131 53.46 -14.67 -12.29
CA LEU A 131 53.92 -16.03 -12.53
C LEU A 131 54.84 -16.03 -13.76
N LEU A 132 55.99 -16.66 -13.56
CA LEU A 132 57.13 -16.84 -14.46
C LEU A 132 56.74 -17.43 -15.83
#